data_AF-A0A9D7NQV7-F1
#
_entry.id   AF-A0A9D7NQV7-F1
#
_cell.length_a   1.000
_cell.length_b   1.000
_cell.length_c   1.000
_cell.angle_alpha   90.00
_cell.angle_beta   90.00
_cell.angle_gamma   90.00
#
_symmetry.space_group_name_H-M   'P 1'
#
loop_
_entity.id
_entity.type
_entity.pdbx_description
1 polymer ?
#
loop_
_entity_poly.entity_id
_entity_poly.type
_entity_poly.pdbx_seq_one_letter_code
_entity_poly.pdbx_strand_id
1 'polypeptide(L)'
;MTTEESNATGGAVGSPVDRGVRPLRPYMCWAGEPEDGAVLAWAPTAQQARKLAYPAIADWTDSGFFDVRARWLKKHPEYMQTLKLKDGPHVNDNPPCCPVCERWGSPPHPEGNGCWSCGGDGAT
;
A
#
# COMPACT_ATOMS: atom_id res chain seq x y z
N MET A 1 30.93 -46.27 -36.58
CA MET A 1 30.68 -44.83 -36.41
C MET A 1 30.33 -44.59 -34.95
N THR A 2 30.74 -43.44 -34.44
CA THR A 2 31.06 -43.07 -33.06
C THR A 2 29.92 -43.13 -32.04
N THR A 3 30.31 -43.38 -30.80
CA THR A 3 29.59 -43.26 -29.52
C THR A 3 28.98 -41.88 -29.31
N GLU A 4 27.79 -41.81 -28.71
CA GLU A 4 27.30 -40.67 -27.91
C GLU A 4 26.59 -41.29 -26.68
N GLU A 5 27.18 -41.31 -25.47
CA GLU A 5 27.15 -40.24 -24.46
C GLU A 5 25.78 -39.53 -24.41
N SER A 6 25.03 -39.62 -23.31
CA SER A 6 25.14 -38.57 -22.30
C SER A 6 24.62 -39.03 -20.94
N ASN A 7 25.53 -39.04 -19.98
CA ASN A 7 25.25 -38.89 -18.56
C ASN A 7 24.96 -37.40 -18.31
N ALA A 8 23.83 -37.06 -17.70
CA ALA A 8 23.60 -35.71 -17.18
C ALA A 8 22.77 -35.77 -15.89
N THR A 9 23.51 -35.96 -14.79
CA THR A 9 23.18 -35.45 -13.47
C THR A 9 22.81 -33.96 -13.58
N GLY A 10 21.53 -33.65 -13.52
CA GLY A 10 21.02 -32.28 -13.46
C GLY A 10 20.18 -32.12 -12.21
N GLY A 11 20.82 -31.67 -11.13
CA GLY A 11 20.21 -31.45 -9.83
C GLY A 11 18.92 -30.64 -9.93
N ALA A 12 17.94 -31.06 -9.13
CA ALA A 12 16.71 -30.31 -8.89
C ALA A 12 17.08 -28.87 -8.49
N VAL A 13 16.90 -27.94 -9.43
CA VAL A 13 17.00 -26.52 -9.15
C VAL A 13 15.74 -26.18 -8.35
N GLY A 14 15.84 -26.28 -7.03
CA GLY A 14 14.80 -25.85 -6.12
C GLY A 14 14.38 -24.43 -6.45
N SER A 15 13.10 -24.24 -6.77
CA SER A 15 12.55 -22.92 -7.04
C SER A 15 12.75 -21.99 -5.83
N PRO A 16 13.11 -20.71 -6.02
CA PRO A 16 13.52 -19.83 -4.92
C PRO A 16 12.32 -19.19 -4.21
N VAL A 17 11.27 -19.96 -3.91
CA VAL A 17 9.95 -19.41 -3.55
C VAL A 17 9.65 -19.57 -2.05
N ASP A 18 10.59 -19.23 -1.17
CA ASP A 18 10.22 -18.77 0.18
C ASP A 18 11.40 -18.08 0.91
N ARG A 19 11.99 -17.06 0.27
CA ARG A 19 12.81 -16.11 1.04
C ARG A 19 11.87 -15.13 1.74
N GLY A 20 11.27 -15.57 2.85
CA GLY A 20 10.63 -14.73 3.87
C GLY A 20 9.79 -13.59 3.31
N VAL A 21 8.59 -13.92 2.81
CA VAL A 21 7.62 -12.91 2.39
C VAL A 21 7.31 -12.00 3.59
N ARG A 22 7.86 -10.79 3.57
CA ARG A 22 7.58 -9.79 4.61
C ARG A 22 6.11 -9.41 4.54
N PRO A 23 5.41 -9.30 5.69
CA PRO A 23 3.99 -9.02 5.71
C PRO A 23 3.69 -7.66 5.07
N LEU A 24 2.60 -7.59 4.30
CA LEU A 24 2.12 -6.32 3.75
C LEU A 24 1.64 -5.40 4.86
N ARG A 25 2.02 -4.13 4.75
CA ARG A 25 1.64 -3.06 5.66
C ARG A 25 0.99 -1.94 4.86
N PRO A 26 0.00 -1.24 5.43
CA PRO A 26 -0.63 -0.11 4.79
C PRO A 26 0.24 1.14 4.93
N TYR A 27 0.49 1.81 3.82
CA TYR A 27 1.23 3.07 3.75
C TYR A 27 0.37 4.13 3.09
N MET A 28 0.29 5.30 3.70
CA MET A 28 -0.14 6.51 3.00
C MET A 28 1.04 7.04 2.20
N CYS A 29 0.86 7.24 0.90
CA CYS A 29 1.86 7.77 -0.01
C CYS A 29 1.35 9.06 -0.66
N TRP A 30 2.19 10.09 -0.74
CA TRP A 30 1.80 11.40 -1.27
C TRP A 30 3.01 12.15 -1.83
N ALA A 31 2.79 13.21 -2.59
CA ALA A 31 3.81 14.18 -2.99
C ALA A 31 3.35 15.58 -2.55
N GLY A 32 4.27 16.43 -2.09
CA GLY A 32 3.90 17.70 -1.45
C GLY A 32 3.25 17.47 -0.08
N GLU A 33 2.04 18.00 0.10
CA GLU A 33 1.23 17.85 1.31
C GLU A 33 0.18 16.74 1.17
N PRO A 34 -0.05 15.90 2.19
CA PRO A 34 -1.03 14.81 2.12
C PRO A 34 -2.46 15.27 1.81
N GLU A 35 -2.81 16.50 2.18
CA GLU A 35 -4.12 17.12 1.96
C GLU A 35 -4.43 17.34 0.48
N ASP A 36 -3.41 17.51 -0.36
CA ASP A 36 -3.57 17.70 -1.81
C ASP A 36 -3.90 16.39 -2.53
N GLY A 37 -3.70 15.26 -1.86
CA GLY A 37 -3.96 13.93 -2.39
C GLY A 37 -2.98 12.90 -1.84
N ALA A 38 -3.52 11.73 -1.47
CA ALA A 38 -2.71 10.63 -1.01
C ALA A 38 -3.28 9.29 -1.44
N VAL A 39 -2.38 8.36 -1.72
CA VAL A 39 -2.65 6.98 -2.14
C VAL A 39 -2.47 6.04 -0.96
N LEU A 40 -3.35 5.03 -0.82
CA LEU A 40 -3.15 3.92 0.10
C LEU A 40 -2.39 2.78 -0.59
N ALA A 41 -1.19 2.47 -0.14
CA ALA A 41 -0.35 1.39 -0.69
C ALA A 41 -0.16 0.26 0.31
N TRP A 42 -0.33 -0.98 -0.13
CA TRP A 42 0.03 -2.19 0.62
C TRP A 42 1.38 -2.68 0.16
N ALA A 43 2.38 -2.64 1.04
CA ALA A 43 3.74 -3.05 0.71
C ALA A 43 4.48 -3.65 1.92
N PRO A 44 5.50 -4.48 1.69
CA PRO A 44 6.42 -4.93 2.74
C PRO A 44 7.27 -3.82 3.39
N THR A 45 7.56 -2.75 2.65
CA THR A 45 8.43 -1.65 3.07
C THR A 45 7.95 -0.31 2.54
N ALA A 46 8.34 0.77 3.20
CA ALA A 46 8.04 2.13 2.74
C ALA A 46 8.67 2.44 1.36
N GLN A 47 9.87 1.91 1.08
CA GLN A 47 10.52 2.09 -0.22
C GLN A 47 9.70 1.45 -1.34
N GLN A 48 9.19 0.24 -1.12
CA GLN A 48 8.34 -0.43 -2.08
C GLN A 48 6.97 0.27 -2.21
N ALA A 49 6.41 0.77 -1.12
CA ALA A 49 5.18 1.57 -1.15
C ALA A 49 5.33 2.80 -2.07
N ARG A 50 6.43 3.57 -1.92
CA ARG A 50 6.72 4.72 -2.80
C ARG A 50 6.79 4.34 -4.27
N LYS A 51 7.50 3.25 -4.59
CA LYS A 51 7.62 2.75 -5.98
C LYS A 51 6.26 2.35 -6.57
N LEU A 52 5.39 1.76 -5.76
CA LEU A 52 4.04 1.36 -6.19
C LEU A 52 3.12 2.57 -6.37
N ALA A 53 3.22 3.57 -5.50
CA ALA A 53 2.39 4.77 -5.55
C ALA A 53 2.83 5.78 -6.62
N TYR A 54 4.08 5.74 -7.06
CA TYR A 54 4.63 6.71 -8.02
C TYR A 54 3.80 6.85 -9.29
N PRO A 55 3.40 5.79 -10.02
CA PRO A 55 2.61 5.95 -11.25
C PRO A 55 1.25 6.64 -11.00
N ALA A 56 0.59 6.34 -9.89
CA ALA A 56 -0.69 6.95 -9.55
C ALA A 56 -0.53 8.44 -9.20
N ILE A 57 0.51 8.79 -8.42
CA ILE A 57 0.77 10.20 -8.05
C ILE A 57 1.29 11.00 -9.25
N ALA A 58 2.10 10.38 -10.12
CA ALA A 58 2.62 11.00 -11.34
C ALA A 58 1.51 11.47 -12.27
N ASP A 59 0.41 10.72 -12.34
CA ASP A 59 -0.75 11.04 -13.18
C ASP A 59 -1.51 12.29 -12.68
N TRP A 60 -1.37 12.64 -11.40
CA TRP A 60 -2.04 13.80 -10.79
C TRP A 60 -1.19 15.06 -10.78
N THR A 61 0.09 14.95 -11.14
CA THR A 61 1.04 16.06 -11.02
C THR A 61 1.66 16.38 -12.38
N ASP A 62 1.47 17.61 -12.82
CA ASP A 62 2.14 18.15 -14.01
C ASP A 62 3.62 18.52 -13.74
N SER A 63 4.11 18.28 -12.52
CA SER A 63 5.48 18.60 -12.13
C SER A 63 6.44 17.48 -12.51
N GLY A 64 7.49 17.80 -13.27
CA GLY A 64 8.47 16.81 -13.73
C GLY A 64 9.35 16.22 -12.62
N PHE A 65 9.40 16.86 -11.44
CA PHE A 65 10.21 16.42 -10.30
C PHE A 65 9.41 16.53 -9.00
N PHE A 66 9.07 15.39 -8.42
CA PHE A 66 8.42 15.31 -7.12
C PHE A 66 8.93 14.09 -6.35
N ASP A 67 8.97 14.22 -5.03
CA ASP A 67 9.36 13.15 -4.12
C ASP A 67 8.12 12.52 -3.49
N VAL A 68 7.86 11.27 -3.84
CA VAL A 68 6.84 10.49 -3.14
C VAL A 68 7.31 10.19 -1.73
N ARG A 69 6.55 10.65 -0.74
CA ARG A 69 6.72 10.31 0.68
C ARG A 69 5.83 9.12 1.02
N ALA A 70 6.19 8.37 2.06
CA ALA A 70 5.38 7.25 2.54
C ALA A 70 5.39 7.16 4.07
N ARG A 71 4.21 7.01 4.67
CA ARG A 71 3.99 6.86 6.12
C ARG A 71 3.23 5.57 6.40
N TRP A 72 3.79 4.72 7.26
CA TRP A 72 3.10 3.52 7.72
C TRP A 72 1.91 3.89 8.61
N LEU A 73 0.72 3.44 8.24
CA LEU A 73 -0.49 3.56 9.03
C LEU A 73 -0.56 2.43 10.06
N LYS A 74 -0.42 2.80 11.33
CA LYS A 74 -0.45 1.86 12.47
C LYS A 74 -1.77 1.87 13.23
N LYS A 75 -2.60 2.90 13.01
CA LYS A 75 -3.89 3.04 13.66
C LYS A 75 -4.94 2.19 12.92
N HIS A 76 -5.88 1.65 13.68
CA HIS A 76 -6.99 0.82 13.18
C HIS A 76 -6.55 -0.28 12.19
N PRO A 77 -5.62 -1.17 12.59
CA PRO A 77 -5.06 -2.17 11.68
C PRO A 77 -6.14 -3.07 11.07
N GLU A 78 -7.15 -3.47 11.85
CA GLU A 78 -8.29 -4.28 11.36
C GLU A 78 -9.07 -3.57 10.27
N TYR A 79 -9.39 -2.28 10.46
CA TYR A 79 -10.06 -1.47 9.44
C TYR A 79 -9.20 -1.31 8.19
N MET A 80 -7.89 -1.11 8.34
CA MET A 80 -7.01 -1.05 7.16
C MET A 80 -7.09 -2.35 6.37
N GLN A 81 -7.07 -3.52 7.03
CA GLN A 81 -7.15 -4.80 6.32
C GLN A 81 -8.42 -4.95 5.50
N THR A 82 -9.55 -4.35 5.88
CA THR A 82 -10.77 -4.39 5.05
C THR A 82 -10.64 -3.56 3.76
N LEU A 83 -9.69 -2.62 3.70
CA LEU A 83 -9.36 -1.82 2.52
C LEU A 83 -8.31 -2.48 1.60
N LYS A 84 -7.81 -3.67 1.97
CA LYS A 84 -6.84 -4.43 1.20
C LYS A 84 -7.55 -5.12 0.03
N LEU A 85 -7.10 -4.83 -1.20
CA LEU A 85 -7.73 -5.33 -2.42
C LEU A 85 -7.16 -6.69 -2.87
N LYS A 86 -5.89 -6.97 -2.58
CA LYS A 86 -5.21 -8.22 -2.98
C LYS A 86 -4.11 -8.63 -2.02
N ASP A 87 -3.71 -9.89 -2.04
CA ASP A 87 -2.68 -10.43 -1.13
C ASP A 87 -1.24 -10.06 -1.49
N GLY A 88 -1.01 -9.56 -2.70
CA GLY A 88 0.28 -9.04 -3.15
C GLY A 88 0.41 -7.52 -3.01
N PRO A 89 1.61 -6.95 -3.19
CA PRO A 89 1.81 -5.50 -3.13
C PRO A 89 0.93 -4.75 -4.14
N HIS A 90 0.26 -3.68 -3.69
CA HIS A 90 -0.69 -2.92 -4.51
C HIS A 90 -0.96 -1.53 -3.98
N VAL A 91 -1.72 -0.78 -4.77
CA VAL A 91 -2.34 0.49 -4.44
C VAL A 91 -3.85 0.32 -4.40
N ASN A 92 -4.49 1.00 -3.45
CA ASN A 92 -5.89 1.39 -3.44
C ASN A 92 -5.89 2.93 -3.54
N ASP A 93 -6.16 3.44 -4.72
CA ASP A 93 -6.15 4.87 -5.06
C ASP A 93 -7.49 5.56 -4.76
N ASN A 94 -8.55 4.78 -4.55
CA ASN A 94 -9.87 5.27 -4.17
C ASN A 94 -10.37 4.61 -2.86
N PRO A 95 -9.65 4.80 -1.74
CA PRO A 95 -10.12 4.29 -0.45
C PRO A 95 -11.40 5.03 -0.02
N PRO A 96 -12.34 4.36 0.67
CA PRO A 96 -13.53 5.02 1.21
C PRO A 96 -13.15 6.20 2.12
N CYS A 97 -13.67 7.38 1.79
CA CYS A 97 -13.48 8.59 2.57
C CYS A 97 -14.62 8.80 3.58
N CYS A 98 -14.30 9.50 4.66
CA CYS A 98 -15.29 9.98 5.62
C CYS A 98 -16.26 10.97 4.93
N PRO A 99 -17.59 10.82 5.05
CA PRO A 99 -18.54 11.73 4.43
C PRO A 99 -18.57 13.13 5.06
N VAL A 100 -17.89 13.34 6.20
CA VAL A 100 -17.88 14.63 6.93
C VAL A 100 -16.61 15.42 6.69
N CYS A 101 -15.44 14.77 6.80
CA CYS A 101 -14.15 15.45 6.63
C CYS A 101 -13.42 15.08 5.34
N GLU A 102 -14.02 14.21 4.52
CA GLU A 102 -13.50 13.74 3.23
C GLU A 102 -12.13 13.05 3.29
N ARG A 103 -11.61 12.80 4.50
CA ARG A 103 -10.37 12.06 4.74
C ARG A 103 -10.64 10.56 4.84
N TRP A 104 -9.72 9.75 4.36
CA TRP A 104 -9.71 8.30 4.56
C TRP A 104 -8.74 7.90 5.68
N GLY A 105 -8.78 6.62 6.06
CA GLY A 105 -7.81 6.03 6.99
C GLY A 105 -8.22 6.01 8.47
N SER A 106 -9.47 6.41 8.76
CA SER A 106 -10.12 6.18 10.05
C SER A 106 -11.44 5.44 9.80
N PRO A 107 -11.79 4.42 10.60
CA PRO A 107 -13.06 3.73 10.45
C PRO A 107 -14.25 4.69 10.69
N PRO A 108 -15.43 4.37 10.16
CA PRO A 108 -16.67 5.06 10.51
C PRO A 108 -16.90 5.02 12.03
N HIS A 109 -17.44 6.11 12.57
CA HIS A 109 -17.88 6.16 13.96
C HIS A 109 -19.16 5.34 14.12
N PRO A 110 -19.28 4.46 15.14
CA PRO A 110 -20.44 3.58 15.28
C PRO A 110 -21.76 4.31 15.56
N GLU A 111 -21.69 5.48 16.20
CA GLU A 111 -22.88 6.20 16.73
C GLU A 111 -23.16 7.53 16.00
N GLY A 112 -22.43 7.86 14.94
CA GLY A 112 -22.50 9.19 14.33
C GLY A 112 -22.22 9.24 12.84
N ASN A 113 -22.47 10.40 12.24
CA ASN A 113 -22.05 10.68 10.88
C ASN A 113 -20.58 11.09 10.89
N GLY A 114 -19.70 10.30 10.27
CA GLY A 114 -18.28 10.60 10.14
C GLY A 114 -17.36 9.48 10.64
N CYS A 115 -16.06 9.77 10.71
CA CYS A 115 -15.05 8.83 11.20
C CYS A 115 -14.72 9.10 12.68
N TRP A 116 -13.93 8.23 13.31
CA TRP A 116 -13.44 8.42 14.68
C TRP A 116 -12.75 9.76 14.96
N SER A 117 -12.21 10.42 13.93
CA SER A 117 -11.61 11.76 14.08
C SER A 117 -12.65 12.88 14.04
N CYS A 118 -13.84 12.63 13.48
CA CYS A 118 -14.96 13.57 13.48
C CYS A 118 -15.82 13.47 14.75
N GLY A 119 -15.90 12.27 15.33
CA GLY A 119 -16.82 11.93 16.43
C GLY A 119 -16.18 11.76 17.82
N GLY A 120 -14.91 12.13 18.01
CA GLY A 120 -14.41 12.31 19.37
C GLY A 120 -14.96 13.61 19.92
N ASP A 121 -15.70 13.57 21.02
CA ASP A 121 -16.24 14.75 21.72
C ASP A 121 -15.24 15.93 21.72
N GLY A 122 -15.61 17.03 21.05
CA GLY A 122 -14.90 18.32 21.06
C GLY A 122 -13.74 18.40 20.05
N ALA A 123 -13.91 19.05 18.90
CA ALA A 123 -13.76 20.50 18.82
C ALA A 123 -13.85 21.21 20.18
N THR A 124 -12.73 21.27 20.90
CA THR A 124 -12.39 22.35 21.84
C THR A 124 -11.08 22.95 21.41
#